data_AF-A0A7C7EB42-F1
#
_entry.id   AF-A0A7C7EB42-F1
#
_cell.length_a   1.000
_cell.length_b   1.000
_cell.length_c   1.000
_cell.angle_alpha   90.00
_cell.angle_beta   90.00
_cell.angle_gamma   90.00
#
_symmetry.space_group_name_H-M   'P 1'
#
loop_
_entity.id
_entity.type
_entity.pdbx_description
1 polymer ?
#
loop_
_entity_poly.entity_id
_entity_poly.type
_entity_poly.pdbx_seq_one_letter_code
_entity_poly.pdbx_strand_id
1 'polypeptide(L)'
;IVKEIYEKNVYMSRINIEGINVTDRMIEDVAKNRSKLYSDAAKLLRKYRQIINFIDYEEIKKLFEKTFIEIADENTLFELNWVVRILRDNACNEKMYIVDGTNNKIASWEDGNLLYNIYHNSTGSDNLIFKIGFEEVENIENEYFRRMMAVVKKTHEIADKLFEDKGTLGNIFWSGRPDIIIEIIDKNTGRIVKVILGEVKYTTDREYMIQGLKELLEYVYYIKEKSIKGMYVFDNPQSGIEVEGILFVDNIDFKPLHNEIVKVYGTDTKEILL
;
A
#
# COMPACT_ATOMS: atom_id res chain seq x y z
N ILE A 1 21.65 -1.19 11.21
CA ILE A 1 22.37 -2.49 11.32
C ILE A 1 23.67 -2.53 10.50
N VAL A 2 23.67 -2.42 9.16
CA VAL A 2 24.91 -2.50 8.34
C VAL A 2 25.92 -1.39 8.66
N LYS A 3 25.44 -0.16 8.87
CA LYS A 3 26.28 1.00 9.25
C LYS A 3 26.95 0.81 10.62
N GLU A 4 26.21 0.30 11.61
CA GLU A 4 26.77 -0.01 12.93
C GLU A 4 27.80 -1.15 12.92
N ILE A 5 27.59 -2.18 12.09
CA ILE A 5 28.56 -3.27 11.93
C ILE A 5 29.85 -2.76 11.27
N TYR A 6 29.72 -1.84 10.30
CA TYR A 6 30.85 -1.21 9.62
C TYR A 6 31.66 -0.31 10.56
N GLU A 7 30.98 0.51 11.37
CA GLU A 7 31.60 1.48 12.27
C GLU A 7 32.18 0.84 13.56
N LYS A 8 31.58 -0.26 14.06
CA LYS A 8 32.04 -0.92 15.30
C LYS A 8 33.09 -2.03 15.07
N ASN A 9 33.28 -2.50 13.84
CA ASN A 9 34.22 -3.57 13.53
C ASN A 9 35.61 -3.00 13.18
N VAL A 10 36.51 -2.98 14.16
CA VAL A 10 37.87 -2.40 14.09
C VAL A 10 38.72 -2.95 12.94
N TYR A 11 38.37 -4.13 12.41
CA TYR A 11 39.04 -4.73 11.26
C TYR A 11 38.54 -4.17 9.92
N MET A 12 37.27 -3.78 9.84
CA MET A 12 36.66 -3.17 8.64
C MET A 12 37.10 -1.71 8.47
N SER A 13 37.23 -0.96 9.57
CA SER A 13 37.70 0.43 9.57
C SER A 13 39.18 0.61 9.18
N ARG A 14 39.94 -0.49 9.09
CA ARG A 14 41.35 -0.51 8.66
C ARG A 14 41.53 -0.83 7.18
N ILE A 15 40.45 -1.20 6.48
CA ILE A 15 40.51 -1.47 5.05
C ILE A 15 40.60 -0.13 4.34
N ASN A 16 41.79 0.24 3.87
CA ASN A 16 41.96 1.41 3.03
C ASN A 16 41.36 1.13 1.65
N ILE A 17 40.24 1.77 1.34
CA ILE A 17 39.51 1.65 0.07
C ILE A 17 39.93 2.71 -0.94
N GLU A 18 40.77 3.67 -0.57
CA GLU A 18 41.23 4.72 -1.49
C GLU A 18 42.09 4.10 -2.61
N GLY A 19 41.62 4.27 -3.85
CA GLY A 19 42.30 3.78 -5.05
C GLY A 19 42.05 2.30 -5.40
N ILE A 20 41.24 1.56 -4.63
CA ILE A 20 40.90 0.17 -4.95
C ILE A 20 39.68 0.12 -5.86
N ASN A 21 39.88 -0.22 -7.13
CA ASN A 21 38.79 -0.52 -8.05
C ASN A 21 38.50 -2.03 -8.06
N VAL A 22 37.36 -2.42 -7.47
CA VAL A 22 36.91 -3.82 -7.49
C VAL A 22 36.33 -4.13 -8.86
N THR A 23 37.08 -4.87 -9.68
CA THR A 23 36.65 -5.28 -11.02
C THR A 23 35.70 -6.47 -11.00
N ASP A 24 34.91 -6.66 -12.05
CA ASP A 24 33.98 -7.80 -12.13
C ASP A 24 34.69 -9.15 -12.10
N ARG A 25 35.92 -9.20 -12.64
CA ARG A 25 36.78 -10.37 -12.57
C ARG A 25 37.14 -10.72 -11.12
N MET A 26 37.47 -9.73 -10.30
CA MET A 26 37.74 -9.95 -8.87
C MET A 26 36.51 -10.49 -8.14
N ILE A 27 35.31 -10.02 -8.51
CA ILE A 27 34.06 -10.50 -7.92
C ILE A 27 33.79 -11.96 -8.34
N GLU A 28 34.02 -12.33 -9.59
CA GLU A 28 33.89 -13.72 -10.04
C GLU A 28 34.86 -14.68 -9.36
N ASP A 29 36.10 -14.25 -9.16
CA ASP A 29 37.12 -15.04 -8.48
C ASP A 29 36.75 -15.25 -7.00
N VAL A 30 36.26 -14.22 -6.32
CA VAL A 30 35.82 -14.31 -4.92
C VAL A 30 34.52 -15.10 -4.79
N ALA A 31 33.62 -15.07 -5.77
CA ALA A 31 32.39 -15.87 -5.79
C ALA A 31 32.66 -17.39 -5.76
N LYS A 32 33.83 -17.83 -6.24
CA LYS A 32 34.28 -19.24 -6.23
C LYS A 32 35.15 -19.59 -5.01
N ASN A 33 35.35 -18.66 -4.08
CA ASN A 33 36.17 -18.88 -2.90
C ASN A 33 35.55 -19.96 -1.98
N ARG A 34 36.40 -20.76 -1.32
CA ARG A 34 35.98 -21.80 -0.38
C ARG A 34 35.33 -21.22 0.90
N SER A 35 35.64 -19.97 1.24
CA SER A 35 34.96 -19.26 2.32
C SER A 35 33.56 -18.85 1.90
N LYS A 36 32.56 -19.43 2.57
CA LYS A 36 31.15 -19.21 2.30
C LYS A 36 30.74 -17.73 2.44
N LEU A 37 31.26 -17.05 3.46
CA LEU A 37 31.02 -15.62 3.69
C LEU A 37 31.46 -14.75 2.50
N TYR A 38 32.68 -14.97 2.00
CA TYR A 38 33.21 -14.21 0.87
C TYR A 38 32.52 -14.57 -0.44
N SER A 39 32.25 -15.86 -0.67
CA SER A 39 31.48 -16.33 -1.83
C SER A 39 30.09 -15.71 -1.88
N ASP A 40 29.38 -15.68 -0.75
CA ASP A 40 28.03 -15.14 -0.66
C ASP A 40 28.03 -13.60 -0.78
N ALA A 41 28.98 -12.91 -0.15
CA ALA A 41 29.16 -11.47 -0.32
C ALA A 41 29.45 -11.08 -1.79
N ALA A 42 30.31 -11.84 -2.49
CA ALA A 42 30.61 -11.60 -3.90
C ALA A 42 29.40 -11.88 -4.81
N LYS A 43 28.61 -12.91 -4.53
CA LYS A 43 27.37 -13.18 -5.27
C LYS A 43 26.34 -12.07 -5.06
N LEU A 44 26.20 -11.55 -3.84
CA LEU A 44 25.30 -10.43 -3.53
C LEU A 44 25.76 -9.15 -4.22
N LEU A 45 27.06 -8.82 -4.15
CA LEU A 45 27.62 -7.65 -4.82
C LEU A 45 27.48 -7.75 -6.35
N ARG A 46 27.66 -8.95 -6.91
CA ARG A 46 27.43 -9.21 -8.33
C ARG A 46 25.97 -8.99 -8.70
N LYS A 47 25.02 -9.55 -7.93
CA LYS A 47 23.58 -9.33 -8.16
C LYS A 47 23.23 -7.85 -8.04
N TYR A 48 23.75 -7.15 -7.04
CA TYR A 48 23.56 -5.71 -6.86
C TYR A 48 24.07 -4.91 -8.06
N ARG A 49 25.29 -5.17 -8.53
CA ARG A 49 25.83 -4.52 -9.74
C ARG A 49 25.04 -4.88 -10.99
N GLN A 50 24.59 -6.13 -11.13
CA GLN A 50 23.74 -6.53 -12.24
C GLN A 50 22.41 -5.79 -12.21
N ILE A 51 21.78 -5.70 -11.04
CA ILE A 51 20.54 -4.96 -10.80
C ILE A 51 20.77 -3.48 -11.12
N ILE A 52 21.73 -2.79 -10.49
CA ILE A 52 22.00 -1.37 -10.72
C ILE A 52 22.46 -1.05 -12.15
N ASN A 53 23.24 -1.91 -12.79
CA ASN A 53 23.70 -1.66 -14.15
C ASN A 53 22.64 -2.01 -15.22
N PHE A 54 21.64 -2.83 -14.90
CA PHE A 54 20.47 -3.08 -15.77
C PHE A 54 19.28 -2.16 -15.45
N ILE A 55 19.26 -1.56 -14.26
CA ILE A 55 18.20 -0.70 -13.78
C ILE A 55 18.70 0.73 -13.88
N ASP A 56 18.61 1.28 -15.08
CA ASP A 56 18.55 2.72 -15.21
C ASP A 56 17.22 3.15 -14.58
N TYR A 57 17.27 4.04 -13.59
CA TYR A 57 16.08 4.61 -12.97
C TYR A 57 15.15 5.20 -14.03
N GLU A 58 15.71 5.82 -15.08
CA GLU A 58 14.93 6.33 -16.21
C GLU A 58 14.39 5.21 -17.10
N GLU A 59 15.02 4.03 -17.15
CA GLU A 59 14.51 2.88 -17.89
C GLU A 59 13.45 2.11 -17.11
N ILE A 60 13.55 2.02 -15.78
CA ILE A 60 12.46 1.55 -14.91
C ILE A 60 11.30 2.53 -14.94
N LYS A 61 11.58 3.83 -14.83
CA LYS A 61 10.55 4.86 -14.93
C LYS A 61 9.88 4.77 -16.31
N LYS A 62 10.64 4.70 -17.40
CA LYS A 62 10.10 4.43 -18.75
C LYS A 62 9.40 3.10 -18.86
N LEU A 63 9.86 2.06 -18.16
CA LEU A 63 9.19 0.77 -18.13
C LEU A 63 7.84 0.95 -17.47
N PHE A 64 7.73 1.52 -16.27
CA PHE A 64 6.44 1.78 -15.62
C PHE A 64 5.57 2.80 -16.38
N GLU A 65 6.14 3.83 -16.98
CA GLU A 65 5.43 4.75 -17.90
C GLU A 65 4.91 4.00 -19.14
N LYS A 66 5.70 3.08 -19.73
CA LYS A 66 5.28 2.19 -20.83
C LYS A 66 4.42 1.01 -20.39
N THR A 67 4.44 0.68 -19.09
CA THR A 67 3.61 -0.31 -18.40
C THR A 67 2.46 0.39 -17.67
N PHE A 68 2.19 1.65 -18.04
CA PHE A 68 0.98 2.40 -17.74
C PHE A 68 0.72 2.70 -16.27
N ILE A 69 1.76 2.94 -15.46
CA ILE A 69 1.61 3.51 -14.10
C ILE A 69 2.57 4.69 -13.97
N GLU A 70 2.02 5.89 -13.79
CA GLU A 70 2.81 7.10 -13.51
C GLU A 70 3.37 7.02 -12.07
N ILE A 71 4.69 6.91 -11.94
CA ILE A 71 5.36 6.96 -10.64
C ILE A 71 5.57 8.43 -10.29
N ALA A 72 4.71 8.95 -9.41
CA ALA A 72 4.80 10.32 -8.93
C ALA A 72 5.99 10.53 -7.98
N ASP A 73 6.21 9.59 -7.05
CA ASP A 73 7.26 9.64 -6.04
C ASP A 73 7.67 8.26 -5.48
N GLU A 74 8.62 8.24 -4.54
CA GLU A 74 9.11 7.03 -3.87
C GLU A 74 8.02 6.32 -3.05
N ASN A 75 7.05 7.04 -2.48
CA ASN A 75 5.95 6.42 -1.72
C ASN A 75 5.04 5.63 -2.67
N THR A 76 4.67 6.23 -3.81
CA THR A 76 3.89 5.55 -4.85
C THR A 76 4.63 4.30 -5.37
N LEU A 77 5.94 4.39 -5.58
CA LEU A 77 6.74 3.22 -5.98
C LEU A 77 6.70 2.11 -4.91
N PHE A 78 6.75 2.49 -3.63
CA PHE A 78 6.66 1.55 -2.52
C PHE A 78 5.27 0.90 -2.43
N GLU A 79 4.19 1.66 -2.63
CA GLU A 79 2.82 1.13 -2.74
C GLU A 79 2.69 0.11 -3.86
N LEU A 80 3.19 0.44 -5.06
CA LEU A 80 3.16 -0.46 -6.22
C LEU A 80 4.01 -1.72 -6.00
N ASN A 81 5.11 -1.62 -5.24
CA ASN A 81 5.87 -2.79 -4.85
C ASN A 81 5.00 -3.79 -4.08
N TRP A 82 4.18 -3.31 -3.14
CA TRP A 82 3.26 -4.16 -2.39
C TRP A 82 2.18 -4.77 -3.27
N VAL A 83 1.61 -4.02 -4.21
CA VAL A 83 0.67 -4.58 -5.21
C VAL A 83 1.32 -5.74 -5.97
N VAL A 84 2.54 -5.54 -6.49
CA VAL A 84 3.27 -6.59 -7.22
C VAL A 84 3.54 -7.81 -6.35
N ARG A 85 3.88 -7.60 -5.06
CA ARG A 85 4.09 -8.71 -4.12
C ARG A 85 2.80 -9.48 -3.84
N ILE A 86 1.68 -8.78 -3.64
CA ILE A 86 0.37 -9.41 -3.45
C ILE A 86 0.03 -10.28 -4.66
N LEU A 87 0.20 -9.75 -5.88
CA LEU A 87 -0.06 -10.49 -7.11
C LEU A 87 0.85 -11.71 -7.25
N ARG A 88 2.16 -11.54 -7.00
CA ARG A 88 3.12 -12.65 -7.05
C ARG A 88 2.77 -13.79 -6.09
N ASP A 89 2.29 -13.45 -4.90
CA ASP A 89 2.05 -14.43 -3.84
C ASP A 89 0.66 -15.09 -3.95
N ASN A 90 -0.33 -14.44 -4.58
CA ASN A 90 -1.74 -14.89 -4.57
C ASN A 90 -2.35 -15.12 -5.95
N ALA A 91 -1.79 -14.56 -7.02
CA ALA A 91 -2.40 -14.61 -8.34
C ALA A 91 -1.73 -15.65 -9.24
N CYS A 92 -2.55 -16.32 -10.05
CA CYS A 92 -2.12 -17.21 -11.13
C CYS A 92 -2.93 -16.87 -12.39
N ASN A 93 -2.25 -16.67 -13.52
CA ASN A 93 -2.87 -16.26 -14.79
C ASN A 93 -3.68 -14.96 -14.66
N GLU A 94 -3.14 -13.98 -13.96
CA GLU A 94 -3.75 -12.68 -13.75
C GLU A 94 -3.93 -11.90 -15.05
N LYS A 95 -5.05 -11.18 -15.12
CA LYS A 95 -5.30 -10.19 -16.16
C LYS A 95 -4.90 -8.83 -15.63
N MET A 96 -3.89 -8.22 -16.26
CA MET A 96 -3.47 -6.86 -15.97
C MET A 96 -4.31 -5.84 -16.76
N TYR A 97 -4.51 -4.66 -16.19
CA TYR A 97 -5.24 -3.55 -16.78
C TYR A 97 -4.35 -2.30 -16.82
N ILE A 98 -4.66 -1.43 -17.77
CA ILE A 98 -4.01 -0.12 -17.92
C ILE A 98 -4.62 0.84 -16.91
N VAL A 99 -3.76 1.53 -16.14
CA VAL A 99 -4.15 2.55 -15.16
C VAL A 99 -3.85 3.94 -15.71
N ASP A 100 -4.88 4.63 -16.20
CA ASP A 100 -4.76 5.95 -16.84
C ASP A 100 -5.43 7.07 -16.02
N GLY A 101 -5.72 6.79 -14.75
CA GLY A 101 -6.47 7.68 -13.85
C GLY A 101 -8.00 7.60 -14.00
N THR A 102 -8.52 7.05 -15.10
CA THR A 102 -9.95 6.77 -15.26
C THR A 102 -10.34 5.39 -14.75
N ASN A 103 -9.43 4.41 -14.90
CA ASN A 103 -9.56 3.09 -14.34
C ASN A 103 -8.40 2.81 -13.38
N ASN A 104 -8.69 2.65 -12.10
CA ASN A 104 -7.68 2.39 -11.07
C ASN A 104 -7.59 0.90 -10.69
N LYS A 105 -8.27 0.02 -11.44
CA LYS A 105 -8.09 -1.44 -11.33
C LYS A 105 -6.76 -1.82 -11.95
N ILE A 106 -5.88 -2.46 -11.19
CA ILE A 106 -4.58 -2.92 -11.67
C ILE A 106 -4.70 -4.30 -12.30
N ALA A 107 -5.34 -5.23 -11.60
CA ALA A 107 -5.40 -6.61 -12.03
C ALA A 107 -6.66 -7.32 -11.55
N SER A 108 -6.96 -8.45 -12.18
CA SER A 108 -7.91 -9.42 -11.69
C SER A 108 -7.41 -10.84 -11.90
N TRP A 109 -7.77 -11.74 -11.00
CA TRP A 109 -7.49 -13.16 -11.12
C TRP A 109 -8.62 -13.97 -10.50
N GLU A 110 -8.66 -15.25 -10.85
CA GLU A 110 -9.69 -16.17 -10.36
C GLU A 110 -9.02 -17.27 -9.52
N ASP A 111 -9.67 -17.62 -8.42
CA ASP A 111 -9.36 -18.83 -7.66
C ASP A 111 -10.67 -19.56 -7.33
N GLY A 112 -10.88 -20.70 -7.99
CA GLY A 112 -12.12 -21.46 -7.92
C GLY A 112 -13.35 -20.62 -8.30
N ASN A 113 -14.25 -20.40 -7.35
CA ASN A 113 -15.47 -19.61 -7.52
C ASN A 113 -15.31 -18.12 -7.19
N LEU A 114 -14.11 -17.69 -6.81
CA LEU A 114 -13.83 -16.32 -6.39
C LEU A 114 -13.12 -15.56 -7.51
N LEU A 115 -13.58 -14.34 -7.75
CA LEU A 115 -12.92 -13.35 -8.60
C LEU A 115 -12.33 -12.26 -7.71
N TYR A 116 -11.03 -12.03 -7.84
CA TYR A 116 -10.30 -10.99 -7.14
C TYR A 116 -10.10 -9.82 -8.09
N ASN A 117 -10.40 -8.61 -7.63
CA ASN A 117 -10.03 -7.38 -8.31
C ASN A 117 -9.17 -6.54 -7.38
N ILE A 118 -7.94 -6.22 -7.79
CA ILE A 118 -7.06 -5.32 -7.06
C ILE A 118 -7.06 -3.94 -7.70
N TYR A 119 -7.18 -2.93 -6.86
CA TYR A 119 -7.14 -1.52 -7.22
C TYR A 119 -6.05 -0.83 -6.40
N HIS A 120 -5.47 0.22 -6.96
CA HIS A 120 -4.48 1.06 -6.28
C HIS A 120 -4.94 2.50 -6.30
N ASN A 121 -4.71 3.19 -5.18
CA ASN A 121 -5.05 4.59 -4.97
C ASN A 121 -6.44 4.86 -5.53
N SER A 122 -7.50 4.29 -4.96
CA SER A 122 -8.87 4.44 -5.51
C SER A 122 -9.94 4.13 -4.49
N THR A 123 -11.21 4.25 -4.89
CA THR A 123 -12.37 3.85 -4.09
C THR A 123 -12.92 2.47 -4.49
N GLY A 124 -12.19 1.69 -5.31
CA GLY A 124 -12.60 0.38 -5.78
C GLY A 124 -13.62 0.44 -6.92
N SER A 125 -14.51 -0.55 -6.98
CA SER A 125 -15.64 -0.53 -7.90
C SER A 125 -16.70 0.48 -7.49
N ASP A 126 -17.63 0.77 -8.41
CA ASP A 126 -18.78 1.64 -8.14
C ASP A 126 -19.69 1.12 -7.01
N ASN A 127 -19.53 -0.10 -6.53
CA ASN A 127 -20.35 -0.64 -5.44
C ASN A 127 -19.90 -0.16 -4.06
N LEU A 128 -18.61 0.16 -3.91
CA LEU A 128 -18.05 0.64 -2.65
C LEU A 128 -18.14 2.16 -2.55
N ILE A 129 -18.29 2.65 -1.31
CA ILE A 129 -18.39 4.08 -1.01
C ILE A 129 -17.47 4.38 0.18
N PHE A 130 -16.48 5.25 -0.04
CA PHE A 130 -15.57 5.79 0.97
C PHE A 130 -15.87 7.28 1.19
N LYS A 131 -17.11 7.58 1.56
CA LYS A 131 -17.60 8.95 1.70
C LYS A 131 -18.74 9.01 2.71
N ILE A 132 -18.69 9.97 3.62
CA ILE A 132 -19.78 10.30 4.54
C ILE A 132 -20.24 11.72 4.22
N GLY A 133 -21.53 11.89 3.95
CA GLY A 133 -22.15 13.19 3.75
C GLY A 133 -22.56 13.85 5.07
N PHE A 134 -22.70 15.19 5.10
CA PHE A 134 -23.19 15.87 6.30
C PHE A 134 -24.61 15.43 6.68
N GLU A 135 -25.43 15.08 5.70
CA GLU A 135 -26.80 14.59 5.88
C GLU A 135 -26.85 13.31 6.74
N GLU A 136 -25.78 12.51 6.75
CA GLU A 136 -25.70 11.28 7.52
C GLU A 136 -25.46 11.55 9.02
N VAL A 137 -24.97 12.74 9.36
CA VAL A 137 -24.44 13.06 10.69
C VAL A 137 -25.06 14.30 11.34
N GLU A 138 -25.97 14.99 10.66
CA GLU A 138 -26.54 16.28 11.09
C GLU A 138 -27.39 16.25 12.37
N ASN A 139 -27.93 15.08 12.75
CA ASN A 139 -28.86 14.95 13.87
C ASN A 139 -28.20 14.40 15.16
N ILE A 140 -26.88 14.50 15.28
CA ILE A 140 -26.17 13.98 16.45
C ILE A 140 -26.18 15.02 17.60
N GLU A 141 -26.72 14.61 18.76
CA GLU A 141 -26.74 15.42 19.98
C GLU A 141 -25.45 15.28 20.79
N ASN A 142 -24.34 15.77 20.24
CA ASN A 142 -23.06 15.83 20.94
C ASN A 142 -22.32 17.14 20.61
N GLU A 143 -21.94 17.92 21.62
CA GLU A 143 -21.32 19.24 21.44
C GLU A 143 -19.96 19.18 20.74
N TYR A 144 -19.11 18.21 21.10
CA TYR A 144 -17.82 18.02 20.45
C TYR A 144 -18.01 17.70 18.96
N PHE A 145 -18.92 16.79 18.65
CA PHE A 145 -19.22 16.39 17.28
C PHE A 145 -19.80 17.55 16.46
N ARG A 146 -20.71 18.34 17.04
CA ARG A 146 -21.25 19.55 16.39
C ARG A 146 -20.14 20.56 16.06
N ARG A 147 -19.18 20.77 16.96
CA ARG A 147 -18.03 21.65 16.68
C ARG A 147 -17.12 21.09 15.61
N MET A 148 -16.87 19.78 15.61
CA MET A 148 -16.10 19.10 14.57
C MET A 148 -16.75 19.28 13.19
N MET A 149 -18.06 19.04 13.07
CA MET A 149 -18.82 19.34 11.86
C MET A 149 -18.73 20.80 11.44
N ALA A 150 -18.87 21.73 12.39
CA ALA A 150 -18.78 23.15 12.11
C ALA A 150 -17.40 23.55 11.56
N VAL A 151 -16.32 22.94 12.05
CA VAL A 151 -14.97 23.14 11.49
C VAL A 151 -14.91 22.69 10.04
N VAL A 152 -15.37 21.47 9.71
CA VAL A 152 -15.33 20.97 8.33
C VAL A 152 -16.20 21.82 7.40
N LYS A 153 -17.43 22.14 7.80
CA LYS A 153 -18.33 23.05 7.04
C LYS A 153 -17.65 24.40 6.80
N LYS A 154 -17.03 24.97 7.84
CA LYS A 154 -16.39 26.28 7.73
C LYS A 154 -15.15 26.24 6.84
N THR A 155 -14.39 25.15 6.87
CA THR A 155 -13.27 24.92 5.96
C THR A 155 -13.76 24.90 4.52
N HIS A 156 -14.83 24.18 4.21
CA HIS A 156 -15.42 24.16 2.86
C HIS A 156 -15.83 25.56 2.42
N GLU A 157 -16.57 26.28 3.26
CA GLU A 157 -16.98 27.66 2.97
C GLU A 157 -15.81 28.63 2.72
N ILE A 158 -14.69 28.46 3.45
CA ILE A 158 -13.51 29.31 3.30
C ILE A 158 -12.74 28.92 2.03
N ALA A 159 -12.55 27.63 1.78
CA ALA A 159 -11.86 27.13 0.58
C ALA A 159 -12.57 27.55 -0.71
N ASP A 160 -13.90 27.41 -0.79
CA ASP A 160 -14.71 27.85 -1.94
C ASP A 160 -14.52 29.35 -2.23
N LYS A 161 -14.38 30.17 -1.18
CA LYS A 161 -14.11 31.61 -1.32
C LYS A 161 -12.67 31.91 -1.73
N LEU A 162 -11.70 31.16 -1.21
CA LEU A 162 -10.28 31.38 -1.46
C LEU A 162 -9.89 31.01 -2.89
N PHE A 163 -10.47 29.93 -3.43
CA PHE A 163 -10.10 29.39 -4.74
C PHE A 163 -11.09 29.70 -5.86
N GLU A 164 -12.15 30.48 -5.56
CA GLU A 164 -13.27 30.78 -6.48
C GLU A 164 -13.94 29.52 -7.08
N ASP A 165 -13.67 28.37 -6.47
CA ASP A 165 -14.08 27.06 -6.93
C ASP A 165 -15.40 26.72 -6.25
N LYS A 166 -16.51 26.97 -6.95
CA LYS A 166 -17.84 26.84 -6.38
C LYS A 166 -18.21 25.36 -6.23
N GLY A 167 -18.02 24.80 -5.04
CA GLY A 167 -18.64 23.55 -4.63
C GLY A 167 -17.85 22.29 -4.94
N THR A 168 -16.53 22.37 -5.16
CA THR A 168 -15.66 21.20 -5.32
C THR A 168 -15.63 20.31 -4.09
N LEU A 169 -15.73 20.91 -2.90
CA LEU A 169 -15.74 20.16 -1.63
C LEU A 169 -17.12 19.61 -1.24
N GLY A 170 -18.20 20.13 -1.85
CA GLY A 170 -19.56 19.60 -1.74
C GLY A 170 -20.10 19.36 -0.31
N ASN A 171 -21.10 18.48 -0.20
CA ASN A 171 -21.72 18.07 1.06
C ASN A 171 -20.97 16.91 1.72
N ILE A 172 -19.64 16.99 1.81
CA ILE A 172 -18.77 15.89 2.24
C ILE A 172 -18.27 16.16 3.67
N PHE A 173 -18.56 15.26 4.59
CA PHE A 173 -18.01 15.35 5.95
C PHE A 173 -16.68 14.58 6.06
N TRP A 174 -16.61 13.41 5.44
CA TRP A 174 -15.40 12.59 5.35
C TRP A 174 -15.34 11.91 3.99
N SER A 175 -14.13 11.70 3.49
CA SER A 175 -13.85 10.88 2.32
C SER A 175 -12.51 10.18 2.49
N GLY A 176 -12.42 8.94 2.05
CA GLY A 176 -11.21 8.13 2.10
C GLY A 176 -10.81 7.59 0.74
N ARG A 177 -9.52 7.30 0.58
CA ARG A 177 -8.96 6.64 -0.61
C ARG A 177 -7.84 5.71 -0.14
N PRO A 178 -8.14 4.43 0.12
CA PRO A 178 -7.11 3.45 0.46
C PRO A 178 -6.06 3.34 -0.65
N ASP A 179 -4.82 3.07 -0.25
CA ASP A 179 -3.72 2.83 -1.19
C ASP A 179 -3.96 1.56 -1.99
N ILE A 180 -4.51 0.51 -1.36
CA ILE A 180 -4.83 -0.76 -2.02
C ILE A 180 -6.24 -1.19 -1.63
N ILE A 181 -7.02 -1.67 -2.60
CA ILE A 181 -8.31 -2.32 -2.36
C ILE A 181 -8.30 -3.65 -3.10
N ILE A 182 -8.72 -4.72 -2.44
CA ILE A 182 -8.99 -6.00 -3.08
C ILE A 182 -10.45 -6.36 -2.84
N GLU A 183 -11.22 -6.43 -3.91
CA GLU A 183 -12.60 -6.91 -3.89
C GLU A 183 -12.62 -8.39 -4.27
N ILE A 184 -13.18 -9.22 -3.38
CA ILE A 184 -13.35 -10.65 -3.60
C ILE A 184 -14.82 -10.89 -3.87
N ILE A 185 -15.12 -11.40 -5.06
CA ILE A 185 -16.48 -11.53 -5.60
C ILE A 185 -16.79 -13.00 -5.79
N ASP A 186 -17.93 -13.46 -5.26
CA ASP A 186 -18.46 -14.79 -5.59
C ASP A 186 -19.03 -14.77 -7.01
N LYS A 187 -18.44 -15.55 -7.92
CA LYS A 187 -18.81 -15.58 -9.33
C LYS A 187 -20.22 -16.11 -9.59
N ASN A 188 -20.77 -16.94 -8.71
CA ASN A 188 -22.13 -17.48 -8.85
C ASN A 188 -23.18 -16.41 -8.55
N THR A 189 -22.89 -15.51 -7.61
CA THR A 189 -23.85 -14.48 -7.17
C THR A 189 -23.55 -13.09 -7.73
N GLY A 190 -22.32 -12.86 -8.18
CA GLY A 190 -21.81 -11.55 -8.59
C GLY A 190 -21.63 -10.57 -7.43
N ARG A 191 -21.74 -11.02 -6.17
CA ARG A 191 -21.65 -10.18 -4.98
C ARG A 191 -20.25 -10.17 -4.40
N ILE A 192 -19.85 -9.01 -3.89
CA ILE A 192 -18.66 -8.89 -3.05
C ILE A 192 -18.92 -9.72 -1.78
N VAL A 193 -18.00 -10.61 -1.43
CA VAL A 193 -18.04 -11.44 -0.22
C VAL A 193 -16.96 -11.09 0.78
N LYS A 194 -15.85 -10.49 0.31
CA LYS A 194 -14.79 -9.95 1.16
C LYS A 194 -14.17 -8.71 0.52
N VAL A 195 -13.80 -7.73 1.34
CA VAL A 195 -13.01 -6.57 0.93
C VAL A 195 -11.76 -6.49 1.81
N ILE A 196 -10.60 -6.38 1.17
CA ILE A 196 -9.33 -6.14 1.86
C ILE A 196 -8.89 -4.72 1.54
N LEU A 197 -8.62 -3.93 2.58
CA LEU A 197 -8.18 -2.55 2.49
C LEU A 197 -6.72 -2.47 2.91
N GLY A 198 -5.89 -1.85 2.10
CA GLY A 198 -4.47 -1.70 2.33
C GLY A 198 -4.07 -0.25 2.50
N GLU A 199 -3.24 0.01 3.50
CA GLU A 199 -2.54 1.28 3.71
C GLU A 199 -1.04 1.02 3.73
N VAL A 200 -0.26 1.84 3.04
CA VAL A 200 1.17 1.64 2.86
C VAL A 200 1.92 2.82 3.45
N LYS A 201 2.85 2.55 4.37
CA LYS A 201 3.72 3.59 4.93
C LYS A 201 5.19 3.27 4.68
N TYR A 202 5.79 4.03 3.77
CA TYR A 202 7.24 4.04 3.54
C TYR A 202 7.92 4.92 4.60
N THR A 203 8.03 4.40 5.82
CA THR A 203 8.64 5.13 6.94
C THR A 203 9.23 4.18 7.98
N THR A 204 10.18 4.70 8.77
CA THR A 204 10.61 4.09 10.04
C THR A 204 10.08 4.87 11.26
N ASP A 205 9.31 5.93 11.02
CA ASP A 205 8.66 6.74 12.06
C ASP A 205 7.42 6.03 12.60
N ARG A 206 7.44 5.74 13.90
CA ARG A 206 6.35 5.05 14.59
C ARG A 206 5.06 5.87 14.66
N GLU A 207 5.14 7.19 14.85
CA GLU A 207 3.96 8.05 14.94
C GLU A 207 3.28 8.15 13.58
N TYR A 208 4.06 8.27 12.51
CA TYR A 208 3.53 8.27 11.14
C TYR A 208 2.88 6.93 10.77
N MET A 209 3.44 5.82 11.25
CA MET A 209 2.78 4.51 11.14
C MET A 209 1.46 4.41 11.91
N ILE A 210 1.39 4.93 13.13
CA ILE A 210 0.16 4.93 13.92
C ILE A 210 -0.92 5.78 13.24
N GLN A 211 -0.52 6.89 12.61
CA GLN A 211 -1.40 7.70 11.78
C GLN A 211 -1.93 6.90 10.57
N GLY A 212 -1.07 6.14 9.89
CA GLY A 212 -1.51 5.21 8.84
C GLY A 212 -2.45 4.12 9.32
N LEU A 213 -2.19 3.53 10.48
CA LEU A 213 -3.10 2.56 11.10
C LEU A 213 -4.47 3.18 11.38
N LYS A 214 -4.50 4.43 11.85
CA LYS A 214 -5.76 5.16 12.06
C LYS A 214 -6.50 5.38 10.75
N GLU A 215 -5.82 5.81 9.70
CA GLU A 215 -6.40 5.99 8.35
C GLU A 215 -7.00 4.68 7.81
N LEU A 216 -6.25 3.58 7.92
CA LEU A 216 -6.73 2.24 7.57
C LEU A 216 -7.99 1.84 8.34
N LEU A 217 -8.03 2.09 9.65
CA LEU A 217 -9.19 1.82 10.49
C LEU A 217 -10.38 2.72 10.14
N GLU A 218 -10.16 3.99 9.78
CA GLU A 218 -11.23 4.84 9.27
C GLU A 218 -11.83 4.23 7.99
N TYR A 219 -11.01 3.70 7.08
CA TYR A 219 -11.52 3.01 5.89
C TYR A 219 -12.32 1.76 6.23
N VAL A 220 -11.81 0.91 7.13
CA VAL A 220 -12.50 -0.31 7.59
C VAL A 220 -13.84 0.02 8.23
N TYR A 221 -13.90 1.00 9.12
CA TYR A 221 -15.11 1.35 9.86
C TYR A 221 -16.12 2.12 9.01
N TYR A 222 -15.67 2.93 8.04
CA TYR A 222 -16.54 3.80 7.25
C TYR A 222 -16.86 3.27 5.86
N ILE A 223 -16.30 2.13 5.45
CA ILE A 223 -16.64 1.51 4.17
C ILE A 223 -18.12 1.17 4.10
N LYS A 224 -18.73 1.62 3.01
CA LYS A 224 -20.12 1.35 2.65
C LYS A 224 -20.20 0.60 1.33
N GLU A 225 -21.25 -0.17 1.17
CA GLU A 225 -21.60 -0.85 -0.08
C GLU A 225 -23.08 -0.56 -0.42
N LYS A 226 -23.34 -0.24 -1.69
CA LYS A 226 -24.62 0.31 -2.16
C LYS A 226 -25.82 -0.61 -1.98
N SER A 227 -25.62 -1.93 -2.07
CA SER A 227 -26.70 -2.92 -2.04
C SER A 227 -27.11 -3.33 -0.62
N ILE A 228 -26.31 -3.00 0.40
CA ILE A 228 -26.53 -3.40 1.79
C ILE A 228 -27.47 -2.43 2.52
N LYS A 229 -28.40 -3.00 3.31
CA LYS A 229 -29.26 -2.21 4.20
C LYS A 229 -28.42 -1.58 5.32
N GLY A 230 -28.57 -0.26 5.48
CA GLY A 230 -27.70 0.53 6.37
C GLY A 230 -26.36 0.91 5.73
N MET A 231 -26.06 0.39 4.54
CA MET A 231 -24.88 0.63 3.70
C MET A 231 -23.53 0.24 4.30
N TYR A 232 -23.30 0.39 5.61
CA TYR A 232 -22.04 0.05 6.25
C TYR A 232 -21.75 -1.44 6.14
N VAL A 233 -20.48 -1.75 5.87
CA VAL A 233 -20.01 -3.14 5.71
C VAL A 233 -19.56 -3.68 7.06
N PHE A 234 -18.65 -2.98 7.73
CA PHE A 234 -18.12 -3.37 9.03
C PHE A 234 -19.16 -3.22 10.14
N ASP A 235 -19.14 -4.14 11.10
CA ASP A 235 -20.08 -4.22 12.23
C ASP A 235 -21.57 -4.18 11.83
N ASN A 236 -21.87 -4.64 10.61
CA ASN A 236 -23.24 -4.76 10.11
C ASN A 236 -23.62 -6.23 9.85
N PRO A 237 -24.44 -6.86 10.71
CA PRO A 237 -24.86 -8.25 10.54
C PRO A 237 -25.61 -8.52 9.21
N GLN A 238 -26.15 -7.48 8.57
CA GLN A 238 -26.87 -7.58 7.31
C GLN A 238 -25.96 -7.46 6.08
N SER A 239 -24.70 -7.08 6.27
CA SER A 239 -23.75 -6.94 5.18
C SER A 239 -23.45 -8.28 4.53
N GLY A 240 -23.08 -9.28 5.33
CA GLY A 240 -22.61 -10.58 4.82
C GLY A 240 -21.28 -10.49 4.05
N ILE A 241 -20.58 -9.36 4.14
CA ILE A 241 -19.26 -9.13 3.54
C ILE A 241 -18.22 -9.08 4.67
N GLU A 242 -17.15 -9.84 4.52
CA GLU A 242 -15.99 -9.76 5.41
C GLU A 242 -15.13 -8.53 5.06
N VAL A 243 -14.62 -7.82 6.07
CA VAL A 243 -13.69 -6.71 5.87
C VAL A 243 -12.41 -6.97 6.64
N GLU A 244 -11.27 -6.80 5.98
CA GLU A 244 -9.96 -6.95 6.56
C GLU A 244 -9.08 -5.73 6.21
N GLY A 245 -8.32 -5.23 7.19
CA GLY A 245 -7.31 -4.20 6.97
C GLY A 245 -5.91 -4.81 6.90
N ILE A 246 -5.05 -4.29 6.04
CA ILE A 246 -3.63 -4.64 6.00
C ILE A 246 -2.80 -3.37 6.00
N LEU A 247 -1.92 -3.23 7.00
CA LEU A 247 -0.91 -2.18 7.04
C LEU A 247 0.42 -2.71 6.50
N PHE A 248 0.89 -2.12 5.42
CA PHE A 248 2.16 -2.44 4.80
C PHE A 248 3.22 -1.43 5.22
N VAL A 249 4.34 -1.90 5.77
CA VAL A 249 5.34 -1.03 6.41
C VAL A 249 6.73 -1.33 5.89
N ASP A 250 7.59 -0.31 5.94
CA ASP A 250 9.02 -0.48 5.69
C ASP A 250 9.72 -1.23 6.84
N ASN A 251 11.05 -1.22 6.86
CA ASN A 251 11.90 -1.90 7.83
C ASN A 251 11.83 -1.27 9.23
N ILE A 252 10.71 -1.50 9.92
CA ILE A 252 10.43 -1.09 11.30
C ILE A 252 10.03 -2.30 12.14
N ASP A 253 10.48 -2.30 13.39
CA ASP A 253 10.13 -3.36 14.34
C ASP A 253 8.71 -3.19 14.87
N PHE A 254 7.89 -4.24 14.75
CA PHE A 254 6.58 -4.31 15.38
C PHE A 254 6.32 -5.71 15.95
N LYS A 255 5.39 -5.78 16.90
CA LYS A 255 4.91 -7.06 17.41
C LYS A 255 3.80 -7.57 16.50
N PRO A 256 3.84 -8.85 16.06
CA PRO A 256 2.74 -9.44 15.33
C PRO A 256 1.44 -9.32 16.14
N LEU A 257 0.37 -8.89 15.48
CA LEU A 257 -0.96 -8.89 16.04
C LEU A 257 -1.63 -10.23 15.71
N HIS A 258 -2.33 -10.81 16.68
CA HIS A 258 -3.14 -12.01 16.51
C HIS A 258 -4.59 -11.67 16.82
N ASN A 259 -5.53 -12.14 16.01
CA ASN A 259 -6.98 -11.95 16.17
C ASN A 259 -7.46 -10.49 16.11
N GLU A 260 -6.74 -9.62 15.42
CA GLU A 260 -7.17 -8.26 15.12
C GLU A 260 -7.71 -8.18 13.69
N ILE A 261 -8.58 -7.19 13.43
CA ILE A 261 -9.09 -6.91 12.07
C ILE A 261 -7.99 -6.40 11.12
N VAL A 262 -6.86 -5.97 11.68
CA VAL A 262 -5.72 -5.48 10.91
C VAL A 262 -4.55 -6.45 11.00
N LYS A 263 -4.04 -6.87 9.84
CA LYS A 263 -2.73 -7.53 9.69
C LYS A 263 -1.66 -6.49 9.39
N VAL A 264 -0.42 -6.79 9.76
CA VAL A 264 0.74 -5.92 9.45
C VAL A 264 1.81 -6.76 8.75
N TYR A 265 2.27 -6.27 7.59
CA TYR A 265 3.34 -6.90 6.83
C TYR A 265 4.52 -5.95 6.63
N GLY A 266 5.70 -6.38 7.07
CA GLY A 266 6.98 -5.70 6.84
C GLY A 266 7.69 -6.22 5.59
N THR A 267 8.70 -5.49 5.11
CA THR A 267 9.49 -5.84 3.91
C THR A 267 10.19 -7.19 4.02
N ASP A 268 10.43 -7.69 5.23
CA ASP A 268 11.02 -8.99 5.57
C ASP A 268 10.01 -10.16 5.53
N THR A 269 8.71 -9.87 5.46
CA THR A 269 7.65 -10.88 5.32
C THR A 269 7.89 -11.72 4.06
N LYS A 270 7.89 -13.05 4.18
CA LYS A 270 8.17 -13.94 3.04
C LYS A 270 7.03 -14.00 2.02
N GLU A 271 5.80 -14.07 2.51
CA GLU A 271 4.60 -14.32 1.72
C GLU A 271 3.43 -13.53 2.32
N ILE A 272 2.63 -12.91 1.46
CA ILE A 272 1.42 -12.18 1.81
C ILE A 272 0.23 -13.08 1.51
N LEU A 273 -0.56 -13.43 2.53
CA LEU A 273 -1.75 -14.27 2.38
C LEU A 273 -3.02 -13.42 2.57
N LEU A 274 -3.92 -13.51 1.58
CA LEU A 274 -5.22 -12.81 1.52
C LEU A 274 -6.37 -13.63 2.15
#